data_AF-C4K882-F1
#
_entry.id   AF-C4K882-F1
#
_cell.length_a   1.000
_cell.length_b   1.000
_cell.length_c   1.000
_cell.angle_alpha   90.00
_cell.angle_beta   90.00
_cell.angle_gamma   90.00
#
_symmetry.space_group_name_H-M   'P 1'
#
loop_
_entity.id
_entity.type
_entity.pdbx_description
1 polymer ?
#
loop_
_entity_poly.entity_id
_entity_poly.type
_entity_poly.pdbx_seq_one_letter_code
_entity_poly.pdbx_strand_id
1 'polypeptide(L)'
;MRTKKNISVLFQHDVQPALKGRCMNKCLKSAQKPEKPIDFSDIPETCEKDWVGASRGQFYRPIKKQLTVRIDADVLEWLKSEGDGYQSRLNRILRSAMLSKIQS
;
A
#
# COMPACT_ATOMS: atom_id res chain seq x y z
N MET A 1 10.00 -30.68 -10.71
CA MET A 1 9.51 -29.58 -11.58
C MET A 1 8.69 -28.60 -10.75
N ARG A 2 9.23 -27.41 -10.41
CA ARG A 2 8.48 -26.37 -9.69
C ARG A 2 7.99 -25.33 -10.70
N THR A 3 6.67 -25.24 -10.85
CA THR A 3 5.98 -24.34 -11.78
C THR A 3 6.14 -22.88 -11.34
N LYS A 4 6.49 -22.02 -12.31
CA LYS A 4 6.61 -20.58 -12.13
C LYS A 4 5.21 -20.02 -11.83
N LYS A 5 4.94 -19.60 -10.59
CA LYS A 5 3.75 -18.80 -10.28
C LYS A 5 4.05 -17.34 -10.61
N ASN A 6 3.61 -16.90 -11.78
CA ASN A 6 3.53 -15.48 -12.14
C ASN A 6 2.57 -14.80 -11.17
N ILE A 7 3.09 -13.87 -10.37
CA ILE A 7 2.27 -13.03 -9.50
C ILE A 7 1.88 -11.80 -10.31
N SER A 8 0.79 -11.91 -11.06
CA SER A 8 0.09 -10.76 -11.63
C SER A 8 -0.59 -10.02 -10.49
N VAL A 9 -0.05 -8.86 -10.10
CA VAL A 9 -0.76 -7.94 -9.21
C VAL A 9 -1.77 -7.17 -10.07
N LEU A 10 -2.97 -7.72 -10.18
CA LEU A 10 -4.12 -6.99 -10.71
C LEU A 10 -4.59 -6.04 -9.60
N PHE A 11 -4.45 -4.75 -9.85
CA PHE A 11 -5.09 -3.72 -9.04
C PHE A 11 -6.59 -3.79 -9.31
N GLN A 12 -7.35 -4.49 -8.45
CA GLN A 12 -8.81 -4.40 -8.43
C GLN A 12 -9.21 -3.07 -7.79
N HIS A 13 -9.41 -2.06 -8.64
CA HIS A 13 -10.26 -0.94 -8.27
C HIS A 13 -11.73 -1.42 -8.29
N ASP A 14 -12.40 -1.23 -7.16
CA ASP A 14 -13.85 -1.13 -6.99
C ASP A 14 -14.71 -2.41 -7.14
N VAL A 15 -14.51 -3.37 -6.22
CA VAL A 15 -15.63 -4.21 -5.79
C VAL A 15 -15.80 -4.05 -4.28
N GLN A 16 -16.83 -3.31 -3.88
CA GLN A 16 -17.21 -3.16 -2.48
C GLN A 16 -17.56 -4.54 -1.91
N PRO A 17 -16.93 -4.98 -0.80
CA PRO A 17 -17.23 -6.28 -0.22
C PRO A 17 -18.67 -6.31 0.31
N ALA A 18 -19.40 -7.38 -0.02
CA ALA A 18 -20.76 -7.58 0.48
C ALA A 18 -20.77 -7.62 2.02
N LEU A 19 -21.48 -6.67 2.63
CA LEU A 19 -21.59 -6.53 4.08
C LEU A 19 -22.35 -7.72 4.69
N LYS A 20 -21.65 -8.69 5.29
CA LYS A 20 -22.26 -9.74 6.12
C LYS A 20 -22.14 -9.38 7.60
N GLY A 21 -23.25 -8.94 8.21
CA GLY A 21 -23.38 -8.66 9.64
C GLY A 21 -24.67 -7.90 10.00
N ARG A 22 -25.05 -7.87 11.29
CA ARG A 22 -26.27 -7.26 11.89
C ARG A 22 -26.44 -5.73 11.70
N CYS A 23 -25.74 -5.15 10.72
CA CYS A 23 -25.80 -3.74 10.32
C CYS A 23 -26.81 -3.48 9.17
N MET A 24 -27.57 -4.49 8.71
CA MET A 24 -28.48 -4.32 7.57
C MET A 24 -29.57 -3.27 7.79
N ASN A 25 -30.20 -3.26 8.98
CA ASN A 25 -31.40 -2.45 9.20
C ASN A 25 -31.13 -0.94 9.28
N LYS A 26 -29.88 -0.50 9.52
CA LYS A 26 -29.53 0.93 9.54
C LYS A 26 -29.25 1.46 8.12
N CYS A 27 -28.61 0.65 7.26
CA CYS A 27 -28.22 1.04 5.91
C CYS A 27 -29.40 1.02 4.93
N LEU A 28 -30.32 0.06 5.08
CA LEU A 28 -31.55 0.02 4.26
C LEU A 28 -32.46 1.23 4.51
N LYS A 29 -32.54 1.70 5.77
CA LYS A 29 -33.33 2.89 6.13
C LYS A 29 -32.75 4.20 5.58
N SER A 30 -31.43 4.30 5.41
CA SER A 30 -30.81 5.48 4.81
C SER A 30 -30.95 5.52 3.28
N ALA A 31 -30.97 4.36 2.63
CA ALA A 31 -31.10 4.25 1.16
C ALA A 31 -32.52 4.56 0.63
N GLN A 32 -33.54 4.56 1.50
CA GLN A 32 -34.94 4.82 1.13
C GLN A 32 -35.36 6.29 1.31
N LYS A 33 -34.47 7.16 1.79
CA LYS A 33 -34.75 8.60 1.83
C LYS A 33 -34.56 9.20 0.43
N PRO A 34 -35.44 10.09 -0.04
CA PRO A 34 -35.15 10.87 -1.23
C PRO A 34 -33.87 11.67 -0.95
N GLU A 35 -32.83 11.45 -1.77
CA GLU A 35 -31.59 12.20 -1.66
C GLU A 35 -31.91 13.67 -1.96
N LYS A 36 -31.67 14.54 -0.98
CA LYS A 36 -31.79 15.98 -1.19
C LYS A 36 -30.75 16.38 -2.23
N PRO A 37 -31.07 17.32 -3.15
CA PRO A 37 -30.05 17.85 -4.06
C PRO A 37 -28.89 18.40 -3.23
N ILE A 38 -27.68 17.95 -3.56
CA ILE A 38 -26.45 18.38 -2.90
C ILE A 38 -26.22 19.84 -3.28
N ASP A 39 -26.11 20.69 -2.28
CA ASP A 39 -25.77 22.10 -2.47
C ASP A 39 -24.26 22.24 -2.64
N PHE A 40 -23.85 22.79 -3.79
CA PHE A 40 -22.44 23.01 -4.13
C PHE A 40 -22.03 24.47 -3.99
N SER A 41 -22.91 25.35 -3.49
CA SER A 41 -22.64 26.80 -3.41
C SER A 41 -21.45 27.17 -2.51
N ASP A 42 -21.08 26.32 -1.55
CA ASP A 42 -19.92 26.52 -0.66
C ASP A 42 -18.58 26.04 -1.26
N ILE A 43 -18.59 25.33 -2.40
CA ILE A 43 -17.39 24.65 -2.92
C ILE A 43 -17.09 25.21 -4.32
N PRO A 44 -16.02 26.01 -4.50
CA PRO A 44 -15.63 26.48 -5.82
C PRO A 44 -15.20 25.31 -6.71
N GLU A 45 -15.55 25.36 -7.99
CA GLU A 45 -15.10 24.40 -8.99
C GLU A 45 -13.56 24.43 -9.10
N THR A 46 -12.93 23.26 -9.05
CA THR A 46 -11.47 23.17 -9.17
C THR A 46 -11.04 23.55 -10.58
N CYS A 47 -10.12 24.51 -10.70
CA CYS A 47 -9.58 24.97 -11.97
C CYS A 47 -8.25 24.27 -12.28
N GLU A 48 -7.83 24.19 -13.55
CA GLU A 48 -6.55 23.60 -13.94
C GLU A 48 -5.34 24.25 -13.23
N LYS A 49 -5.47 25.52 -12.83
CA LYS A 49 -4.48 26.29 -12.06
C LYS A 49 -4.20 25.68 -10.68
N ASP A 50 -5.19 25.04 -10.06
CA ASP A 50 -5.06 24.41 -8.73
C ASP A 50 -4.21 23.12 -8.78
N TRP A 51 -4.07 22.54 -9.99
CA TRP A 51 -3.30 21.32 -10.21
C TRP A 51 -1.85 21.59 -10.64
N VAL A 52 -1.46 22.85 -10.83
CA VAL A 52 -0.09 23.22 -11.20
C VAL A 52 0.84 22.98 -10.01
N GLY A 53 1.60 21.88 -10.05
CA GLY A 53 2.49 21.44 -8.97
C GLY A 53 1.96 20.25 -8.15
N ALA A 54 0.76 19.75 -8.48
CA ALA A 54 0.24 18.54 -7.85
C ALA A 54 1.10 17.33 -8.21
N SER A 55 1.89 16.84 -7.25
CA SER A 55 2.75 15.67 -7.43
C SER A 55 1.96 14.38 -7.30
N ARG A 56 1.69 13.72 -8.44
CA ARG A 56 1.15 12.35 -8.45
C ARG A 56 2.22 11.38 -7.98
N GLY A 57 1.94 10.58 -6.95
CA GLY A 57 2.77 9.42 -6.59
C GLY A 57 3.82 9.63 -5.49
N GLN A 58 3.79 10.73 -4.72
CA GLN A 58 4.67 10.90 -3.55
C GLN A 58 4.62 9.71 -2.55
N PHE A 59 3.49 8.98 -2.52
CA PHE A 59 3.27 7.85 -1.63
C PHE A 59 3.64 6.48 -2.20
N TYR A 60 4.61 6.38 -3.12
CA TYR A 60 5.10 5.05 -3.53
C TYR A 60 5.64 4.29 -2.30
N ARG A 61 4.90 3.26 -1.88
CA ARG A 61 5.32 2.35 -0.81
C ARG A 61 5.87 1.07 -1.44
N PRO A 62 7.17 0.75 -1.25
CA PRO A 62 7.72 -0.51 -1.70
C PRO A 62 6.94 -1.68 -1.11
N ILE A 63 6.40 -2.55 -1.97
CA ILE A 63 5.68 -3.75 -1.56
C ILE A 63 6.70 -4.77 -1.05
N LYS A 64 6.71 -5.02 0.25
CA LYS A 64 7.54 -6.08 0.85
C LYS A 64 6.94 -7.43 0.48
N LYS A 65 7.76 -8.34 -0.04
CA LYS A 65 7.37 -9.73 -0.29
C LYS A 65 7.98 -10.61 0.79
N GLN A 66 7.17 -11.45 1.43
CA GLN A 66 7.65 -12.43 2.39
C GLN A 66 8.35 -13.56 1.65
N LEU A 67 9.65 -13.70 1.86
CA LEU A 67 10.48 -14.76 1.31
C LEU A 67 11.18 -15.49 2.47
N THR A 68 11.25 -16.82 2.38
CA THR A 68 12.02 -17.63 3.33
C THR A 68 13.46 -17.73 2.83
N VAL A 69 14.36 -16.95 3.43
CA VAL A 69 15.79 -16.93 3.13
C VAL A 69 16.55 -17.48 4.34
N ARG A 70 17.60 -18.27 4.08
CA ARG A 70 18.53 -18.70 5.13
C ARG A 70 19.62 -17.65 5.28
N ILE A 71 19.89 -17.26 6.52
CA ILE A 71 20.92 -16.30 6.89
C ILE A 71 21.78 -17.00 7.95
N ASP A 72 23.09 -16.77 7.89
CA ASP A 72 24.04 -17.32 8.85
C ASP A 72 23.75 -16.79 10.27
N ALA A 73 24.12 -17.60 11.26
CA ALA A 73 23.78 -17.34 12.66
C ALA A 73 24.51 -16.11 13.22
N ASP A 74 25.77 -15.94 12.85
CA ASP A 74 26.63 -14.80 13.20
C ASP A 74 26.10 -13.48 12.63
N VAL A 75 25.69 -13.47 11.36
CA VAL A 75 25.08 -12.31 10.71
C VAL A 75 23.77 -11.94 11.40
N LEU A 76 22.98 -12.93 11.80
CA LEU A 76 21.74 -12.70 12.53
C LEU A 76 22.00 -12.12 13.94
N GLU A 77 23.00 -12.64 14.66
CA GLU A 77 23.41 -12.12 15.97
C GLU A 77 23.92 -10.69 15.88
N TRP A 78 24.77 -10.39 14.89
CA TRP A 78 25.24 -9.04 14.64
C TRP A 78 24.10 -8.07 14.31
N LEU A 79 23.13 -8.47 13.48
CA LEU A 79 21.98 -7.63 13.17
C LEU A 79 21.07 -7.36 14.39
N LYS A 80 21.00 -8.32 15.31
CA LYS A 80 20.22 -8.19 16.56
C LYS A 80 20.94 -7.36 17.63
N SER A 81 22.28 -7.37 17.65
CA SER A 81 23.06 -6.63 18.66
C SER A 81 22.83 -5.12 18.59
N GLU A 82 22.53 -4.60 17.40
CA GLU A 82 22.18 -3.20 17.15
C GLU A 82 20.69 -2.86 17.45
N GLY A 83 19.96 -3.72 18.16
CA GLY A 83 18.61 -3.47 18.69
C GLY A 83 17.45 -4.01 17.85
N ASP A 84 16.24 -3.66 18.27
CA ASP A 84 15.00 -4.12 17.64
C ASP A 84 14.83 -3.59 16.20
N GLY A 85 14.26 -4.42 15.33
CA GLY A 85 13.99 -4.06 13.94
C GLY A 85 15.02 -4.55 12.91
N TYR A 86 15.81 -5.58 13.26
CA TYR A 86 16.80 -6.20 12.37
C TYR A 86 16.26 -6.55 10.96
N GLN A 87 14.98 -6.94 10.83
CA GLN A 87 14.35 -7.23 9.54
C GLN A 87 14.28 -6.01 8.60
N SER A 88 13.96 -4.84 9.16
CA SER A 88 13.92 -3.58 8.39
C SER A 88 15.33 -3.14 8.01
N ARG A 89 16.31 -3.35 8.90
CA ARG A 89 17.72 -3.02 8.64
C ARG A 89 18.33 -3.92 7.58
N LEU A 90 18.05 -5.23 7.63
CA LEU A 90 18.44 -6.18 6.60
C LEU A 90 17.97 -5.72 5.21
N ASN A 91 16.69 -5.35 5.08
CA ASN A 91 16.16 -4.88 3.81
C ASN A 91 16.81 -3.56 3.34
N ARG A 92 17.24 -2.69 4.27
CA ARG A 92 18.00 -1.46 3.94
C ARG A 92 19.38 -1.79 3.39
N ILE A 93 20.11 -2.70 4.03
CA ILE A 93 21.45 -3.15 3.59
C ILE A 93 21.35 -3.75 2.18
N LEU A 94 20.39 -4.65 1.96
CA LEU A 94 20.17 -5.27 0.64
C LEU A 94 19.86 -4.22 -0.44
N ARG A 95 19.05 -3.20 -0.11
CA ARG A 95 18.77 -2.10 -1.05
C ARG A 95 20.04 -1.30 -1.38
N SER A 96 20.83 -0.95 -0.38
CA SER A 96 22.08 -0.20 -0.61
C SER A 96 23.07 -0.99 -1.47
N ALA A 97 23.24 -2.28 -1.19
CA ALA A 97 24.10 -3.17 -1.98
C ALA A 97 23.59 -3.29 -3.43
N MET A 98 22.28 -3.45 -3.63
CA MET A 98 21.68 -3.46 -4.97
C MET A 98 21.93 -2.17 -5.73
N LEU A 99 21.69 -1.00 -5.11
CA LEU A 99 21.87 0.30 -5.75
C LEU A 99 23.33 0.58 -6.11
N SER A 100 24.26 0.20 -5.23
CA SER A 100 25.70 0.30 -5.52
C SER A 100 26.08 -0.56 -6.72
N LYS A 101 25.55 -1.78 -6.82
CA LYS A 101 25.84 -2.71 -7.91
C LYS A 101 25.23 -2.30 -9.26
N ILE A 102 24.20 -1.45 -9.27
CA ILE A 102 23.56 -0.92 -10.49
C ILE A 102 24.26 0.34 -11.00
N GLN A 103 24.86 1.13 -10.10
CA GLN A 103 25.56 2.37 -10.45
C GLN A 103 26.99 2.15 -10.97
N SER A 104 27.57 0.97 -10.70
CA SER A 104 28.82 0.48 -11.29
C SER A 104 28.58 -0.22 -12.61
#